data_AF-A0A9D6FXW3-F1
#
_entry.id   AF-A0A9D6FXW3-F1
#
_cell.length_a   1.000
_cell.length_b   1.000
_cell.length_c   1.000
_cell.angle_alpha   90.00
_cell.angle_beta   90.00
_cell.angle_gamma   90.00
#
_symmetry.space_group_name_H-M   'P 1'
#
loop_
_entity.id
_entity.type
_entity.pdbx_description
1 polymer ?
#
loop_
_entity_poly.entity_id
_entity_poly.type
_entity_poly.pdbx_seq_one_letter_code
_entity_poly.pdbx_strand_id
1 'polypeptide(L)' 'MKTQDYKPQDRVPLPPPDAKVYTTACDYCIVACGYRVYVWPEGREGGPKARDNALGIDFPVPPLSGFWMSPNQHSTCLV' A
#
# COMPACT_ATOMS: atom_id res chain seq x y z
N MET A 1 -9.32 18.53 26.81
CA MET A 1 -9.57 17.61 25.68
C MET A 1 -8.20 17.11 25.22
N LYS A 2 -7.79 15.89 25.58
CA LYS A 2 -6.49 15.37 25.11
C LYS A 2 -6.64 15.07 23.62
N THR A 3 -5.99 15.86 22.77
CA THR A 3 -5.70 15.46 21.40
C THR A 3 -5.05 14.09 21.48
N GLN A 4 -5.71 13.07 20.93
CA GLN A 4 -5.10 11.75 20.83
C GLN A 4 -3.92 11.87 19.87
N ASP A 5 -2.71 11.66 20.37
CA ASP A 5 -1.50 11.67 19.56
C ASP A 5 -1.55 10.45 18.62
N TYR A 6 -1.85 10.68 17.33
CA TYR A 6 -1.79 9.64 16.32
C TYR A 6 -0.34 9.22 16.12
N LYS A 7 0.02 8.01 16.59
CA LYS A 7 1.31 7.39 16.28
C LYS A 7 1.15 6.55 15.01
N PRO A 8 1.80 6.91 13.89
CA PRO A 8 1.77 6.10 12.69
C PRO A 8 2.29 4.69 12.98
N GLN A 9 1.72 3.69 12.30
CA GLN A 9 2.25 2.34 12.32
C GLN A 9 3.65 2.34 11.68
N ASP A 10 4.59 1.61 12.28
CA ASP A 10 5.96 1.51 11.78
C ASP A 10 6.08 0.57 10.54
N ARG A 11 4.98 -0.09 10.17
CA ARG A 11 4.91 -1.03 9.02
C ARG A 11 3.54 -1.00 8.34
N VAL A 12 3.54 -1.28 7.05
CA VAL A 12 2.37 -1.55 6.22
C VAL A 12 2.52 -2.95 5.62
N PRO A 13 1.48 -3.80 5.63
CA PRO A 13 1.57 -5.12 5.02
C PRO A 13 1.79 -5.03 3.50
N LEU A 14 2.72 -5.84 2.99
CA LEU A 14 2.91 -5.96 1.54
C LEU A 14 1.73 -6.70 0.90
N PRO A 15 1.28 -6.29 -0.29
CA PRO A 15 0.25 -7.02 -1.01
C PRO A 15 0.79 -8.39 -1.45
N PRO A 16 0.10 -9.51 -1.16
CA PRO A 16 0.51 -10.84 -1.62
C PRO A 16 0.40 -10.95 -3.15
N PRO A 17 1.10 -11.89 -3.81
CA PRO A 17 1.16 -11.98 -5.28
C PRO A 17 -0.20 -12.11 -5.98
N ASP A 18 -1.20 -12.64 -5.29
CA ASP A 18 -2.57 -12.84 -5.77
C ASP A 18 -3.53 -11.70 -5.38
N ALA A 19 -3.03 -10.56 -4.89
CA ALA A 19 -3.85 -9.40 -4.60
C ALA A 19 -4.61 -8.93 -5.85
N LYS A 20 -5.90 -8.62 -5.69
CA LYS A 20 -6.71 -8.02 -6.76
C LYS A 20 -6.22 -6.60 -7.02
N VAL A 21 -6.08 -6.23 -8.28
CA VAL A 21 -5.58 -4.91 -8.66
C VAL A 21 -6.69 -4.12 -9.35
N TYR A 22 -6.95 -2.94 -8.83
CA TYR A 22 -7.83 -1.94 -9.44
C TYR A 22 -7.01 -0.73 -9.87
N THR A 23 -7.43 -0.10 -10.94
CA THR A 23 -6.88 1.19 -11.38
C THR A 23 -7.89 2.28 -11.07
N THR A 24 -7.45 3.34 -10.40
CA THR A 24 -8.30 4.48 -10.07
C THR A 24 -7.56 5.79 -10.35
N ALA A 25 -8.30 6.87 -10.52
CA ALA A 25 -7.75 8.21 -10.53
C ALA A 25 -7.72 8.79 -9.11
N CYS A 26 -6.89 9.80 -8.89
CA CYS A 26 -6.89 10.59 -7.67
C CYS A 26 -8.23 11.33 -7.51
N ASP A 27 -8.88 11.18 -6.36
CA ASP A 27 -10.19 11.81 -6.07
C ASP A 27 -10.10 13.33 -5.79
N TYR A 28 -8.88 13.89 -5.77
CA TYR A 28 -8.66 15.27 -5.35
C TYR A 28 -8.56 16.24 -6.52
N CYS A 29 -7.35 16.66 -6.91
CA CYS A 29 -7.18 17.75 -7.87
C CYS A 29 -7.38 17.29 -9.32
N ILE A 30 -7.57 18.26 -10.21
CA ILE A 30 -7.81 18.09 -11.65
C ILE A 30 -6.72 17.29 -12.40
N VAL A 31 -5.52 17.16 -11.81
CA VAL A 31 -4.44 16.35 -12.38
C VAL A 31 -4.84 14.87 -12.47
N ALA A 32 -5.72 14.41 -11.57
CA ALA A 32 -6.28 13.06 -11.61
C ALA A 32 -5.21 11.95 -11.75
N CYS A 33 -4.13 12.06 -10.96
CA CYS A 33 -3.01 11.10 -11.00
C CYS A 33 -3.52 9.65 -10.94
N GLY A 34 -2.97 8.77 -11.77
CA GLY A 34 -3.35 7.36 -11.79
C GLY A 34 -2.75 6.59 -10.60
N TYR A 35 -3.58 5.78 -9.95
CA TYR A 35 -3.20 4.89 -8.85
C TYR A 35 -3.57 3.45 -9.17
N ARG A 36 -2.78 2.52 -8.62
CA ARG A 36 -3.11 1.09 -8.53
C ARG A 36 -3.46 0.77 -7.08
N VAL A 37 -4.65 0.24 -6.85
CA VAL A 37 -5.12 -0.20 -5.53
C VAL A 37 -5.05 -1.72 -5.49
N TYR A 38 -4.25 -2.23 -4.56
CA TYR A 38 -4.12 -3.66 -4.30
C TYR A 38 -5.08 -4.03 -3.17
N VAL A 39 -5.92 -5.04 -3.37
CA VAL A 39 -6.93 -5.50 -2.41
C VAL A 39 -6.75 -6.99 -2.16
N TRP A 40 -6.69 -7.38 -0.90
CA TRP A 40 -6.54 -8.77 -0.48
C TRP A 40 -7.25 -9.01 0.87
N PRO A 41 -7.55 -10.28 1.23
CA PRO A 41 -8.18 -10.60 2.51
C PRO A 41 -7.32 -10.20 3.71
N GLU A 42 -7.96 -9.70 4.77
CA GLU A 42 -7.29 -9.34 6.02
C GLU A 42 -6.52 -10.55 6.62
N GLY A 43 -5.38 -10.28 7.24
CA GLY A 43 -4.50 -11.31 7.81
C GLY A 43 -3.57 -11.99 6.80
N ARG A 44 -3.68 -11.67 5.50
CA ARG A 44 -2.69 -12.09 4.48
C ARG A 44 -1.69 -10.98 4.20
N GLU A 45 -0.45 -11.36 3.91
CA GLU A 45 0.65 -10.44 3.62
C GLU A 45 1.62 -11.10 2.64
N GLY A 46 2.21 -10.29 1.75
CA GLY A 46 3.31 -10.68 0.87
C GLY A 46 4.67 -10.65 1.55
N GLY A 47 5.67 -11.21 0.89
CA GLY A 47 7.06 -11.22 1.32
C GLY A 47 7.93 -10.15 0.63
N PRO A 48 9.15 -9.92 1.15
CA PRO A 48 10.05 -8.90 0.62
C PRO A 48 10.69 -9.27 -0.73
N LYS A 49 10.68 -10.54 -1.15
CA LYS A 49 11.23 -10.94 -2.45
C LYS A 49 10.23 -10.62 -3.56
N ALA A 50 10.72 -10.30 -4.75
CA ALA A 50 9.89 -9.92 -5.90
C ALA A 50 8.77 -10.93 -6.22
N ARG A 51 9.07 -12.23 -6.12
CA ARG A 51 8.09 -13.30 -6.35
C ARG A 51 7.01 -13.43 -5.26
N ASP A 52 7.26 -12.85 -4.09
CA ASP A 52 6.43 -13.01 -2.89
C ASP A 52 5.53 -11.77 -2.66
N ASN A 53 5.54 -10.76 -3.54
CA ASN A 53 4.63 -9.60 -3.47
C ASN A 53 4.05 -9.21 -4.84
N ALA A 54 2.88 -8.58 -4.85
CA ALA A 54 2.21 -8.15 -6.08
C ALA A 54 2.90 -7.00 -6.84
N LEU A 55 3.90 -6.37 -6.22
CA LEU A 55 4.65 -5.28 -6.85
C LEU A 55 5.75 -5.82 -7.78
N GLY A 56 6.18 -7.07 -7.58
CA GLY A 56 7.28 -7.66 -8.33
C GLY A 56 8.64 -7.07 -7.95
N ILE A 57 8.81 -6.60 -6.71
CA ILE A 57 9.98 -5.84 -6.25
C ILE A 57 10.71 -6.57 -5.12
N ASP A 58 12.04 -6.54 -5.16
CA ASP A 58 12.90 -6.98 -4.05
C ASP A 58 13.12 -5.82 -3.07
N PHE A 59 12.65 -5.98 -1.84
CA PHE A 59 12.85 -5.05 -0.73
C PHE A 59 14.08 -5.45 0.12
N PRO A 60 14.85 -4.48 0.66
CA PRO A 60 14.62 -3.04 0.62
C PRO A 60 15.02 -2.40 -0.72
N VAL A 61 14.41 -1.25 -1.01
CA VAL A 61 14.65 -0.47 -2.23
C VAL A 61 15.42 0.82 -1.93
N PRO A 62 16.16 1.39 -2.91
CA PRO A 62 16.81 2.69 -2.75
C PRO A 62 15.80 3.83 -2.50
N PRO A 63 16.26 4.97 -1.94
CA PRO A 63 15.47 6.19 -1.87
C PRO A 63 14.92 6.61 -3.24
N LEU A 64 13.72 7.20 -3.26
CA LEU A 64 13.05 7.69 -4.48
C LEU A 64 12.77 6.61 -5.54
N SER A 65 12.78 5.32 -5.18
CA SER A 65 12.43 4.21 -6.07
C SER A 65 10.94 4.16 -6.45
N GLY A 66 10.08 4.91 -5.75
CA GLY A 66 8.62 4.87 -5.94
C GLY A 66 7.93 3.67 -5.27
N PHE A 67 8.69 2.74 -4.68
CA PHE A 67 8.18 1.53 -4.05
C PHE A 67 8.24 1.63 -2.53
N TRP A 68 7.38 2.49 -1.98
CA TRP A 68 7.15 2.61 -0.54
C TRP A 68 5.69 2.98 -0.29
N MET A 69 4.99 2.16 0.49
CA MET A 69 3.62 2.45 0.94
C MET A 69 3.68 3.08 2.33
N SER A 70 3.35 4.36 2.41
CA SER A 70 3.17 5.03 3.70
C SER A 70 1.93 4.50 4.44
N PRO A 71 1.85 4.62 5.78
CA PRO A 71 0.64 4.24 6.52
C PRO A 71 -0.65 4.90 6.01
N ASN A 72 -0.56 6.08 5.40
CA ASN A 72 -1.71 6.79 4.83
C ASN A 72 -2.18 6.21 3.49
N GLN A 73 -1.43 5.28 2.88
CA GLN A 73 -1.79 4.58 1.65
C GLN A 73 -2.35 3.17 1.91
N HIS A 74 -2.59 2.81 3.18
CA HIS A 74 -3.16 1.54 3.59
C HIS A 74 -4.42 1.76 4.44
N SER A 75 -5.48 1.02 4.11
CA SER A 75 -6.72 1.03 4.87
C SER A 75 -7.39 -0.33 4.81
N THR A 76 -8.14 -0.68 5.86
CA THR A 76 -8.99 -1.86 5.88
C THR A 76 -10.40 -1.44 5.50
N CYS A 77 -10.95 -2.04 4.45
CA CYS A 77 -12.30 -1.76 3.95
C CYS A 77 -13.15 -3.03 3.99
N LEU A 78 -14.45 -2.88 4.24
CA LEU A 78 -15.42 -3.96 3.97
C LEU A 78 -15.65 -4.01 2.46
N VAL A 79 -15.32 -5.15 1.85
CA VAL A 79 -15.42 -5.40 0.40
C VAL A 79 -16.65 -6.23 0.07
#